data_AF-A0A260ZI33-F1
#
_entry.id   AF-A0A260ZI33-F1
#
_cell.length_a   1.000
_cell.length_b   1.000
_cell.length_c   1.000
_cell.angle_alpha   90.00
_cell.angle_beta   90.00
_cell.angle_gamma   90.00
#
_symmetry.space_group_name_H-M   'P 1'
#
loop_
_entity.id
_entity.type
_entity.pdbx_description
1 polymer ?
#
loop_
_entity_poly.entity_id
_entity_poly.type
_entity_poly.pdbx_seq_one_letter_code
_entity_poly.pdbx_strand_id
1 'polypeptide(L)'
;MDGIGRIEISERLHELLKILIKIIEKDVNVNVAALSAQILKETAQKSRFAFASLAHRAFPVVFDKLKDKKAVLRDALVEFCDEAAVTTPLSAYSEAVITALGSKNPQTRQQTALFLSRFYAKNDAKTVEIDVVKQLVEHILKATNDADKEVREASLRIVASIQKSLGEA
;
A
#
# COMPACT_ATOMS: atom_id res chain seq x y z
N MET A 1 -5.92 -8.81 -25.65
CA MET A 1 -6.16 -8.31 -24.29
C MET A 1 -7.33 -7.37 -24.40
N ASP A 2 -8.54 -7.86 -24.14
CA ASP A 2 -9.73 -7.02 -24.12
C ASP A 2 -9.48 -5.84 -23.18
N GLY A 3 -9.62 -4.64 -23.72
CA GLY A 3 -9.28 -3.41 -23.00
C GLY A 3 -10.00 -3.40 -21.66
N ILE A 4 -9.23 -3.32 -20.57
CA ILE A 4 -9.77 -3.18 -19.22
C ILE A 4 -10.81 -2.04 -19.27
N GLY A 5 -12.08 -2.40 -19.08
CA GLY A 5 -13.19 -1.45 -19.16
C GLY A 5 -12.95 -0.33 -18.15
N ARG A 6 -12.79 0.90 -18.65
CA ARG A 6 -12.59 2.06 -17.78
C ARG A 6 -13.89 2.38 -17.06
N ILE A 7 -13.79 2.66 -15.77
CA ILE A 7 -14.91 3.13 -14.96
C ILE A 7 -14.65 4.56 -14.51
N GLU A 8 -15.71 5.35 -14.50
CA GLU A 8 -15.72 6.66 -13.86
C GLU A 8 -16.23 6.52 -12.42
N ILE A 9 -15.56 7.19 -11.48
CA ILE A 9 -16.00 7.20 -10.09
C ILE A 9 -17.10 8.26 -9.94
N SER A 10 -18.34 7.85 -10.16
CA SER A 10 -19.51 8.66 -9.83
C SER A 10 -19.64 8.87 -8.31
N GLU A 11 -20.39 9.88 -7.87
CA GLU A 11 -20.68 10.13 -6.45
C GLU A 11 -21.22 8.90 -5.73
N ARG A 12 -22.15 8.18 -6.36
CA ARG A 12 -22.72 6.95 -5.80
C ARG A 12 -21.65 5.88 -5.62
N LEU A 13 -20.79 5.68 -6.62
CA LEU A 13 -19.70 4.70 -6.52
C LEU A 13 -18.71 5.13 -5.44
N HIS A 14 -18.38 6.42 -5.34
CA HIS A 14 -17.51 6.95 -4.32
C HIS A 14 -18.00 6.64 -2.90
N GLU A 15 -19.30 6.82 -2.62
CA GLU A 15 -19.90 6.44 -1.33
C GLU A 15 -19.83 4.93 -1.06
N LEU A 16 -20.06 4.09 -2.08
CA LEU A 16 -19.91 2.64 -1.94
C LEU A 16 -18.46 2.25 -1.61
N LEU A 17 -17.47 2.89 -2.24
CA LEU A 17 -16.06 2.61 -1.97
C LEU A 17 -15.67 2.99 -0.54
N LYS A 18 -16.22 4.09 0.00
CA LYS A 18 -16.05 4.45 1.43
C LYS A 18 -16.62 3.38 2.36
N ILE A 19 -17.78 2.81 2.02
CA ILE A 19 -18.38 1.71 2.78
C ILE A 19 -17.49 0.46 2.74
N LEU A 20 -16.95 0.09 1.57
CA LEU A 20 -16.03 -1.04 1.44
C LEU A 20 -14.76 -0.86 2.28
N ILE A 21 -14.19 0.35 2.31
CA ILE A 21 -13.05 0.66 3.20
C ILE A 21 -13.45 0.46 4.67
N LYS A 22 -14.64 0.90 5.08
CA LYS A 22 -15.15 0.70 6.45
C LYS A 22 -15.37 -0.77 6.80
N ILE A 23 -15.78 -1.59 5.83
CA ILE A 23 -15.91 -3.05 6.00
C ILE A 23 -14.53 -3.66 6.29
N ILE A 24 -13.48 -3.29 5.54
CA ILE A 24 -12.11 -3.74 5.83
C ILE A 24 -11.69 -3.34 7.25
N GLU A 25 -12.04 -2.13 7.68
CA GLU A 25 -11.68 -1.62 9.00
C GLU A 25 -12.36 -2.39 10.13
N LYS A 26 -13.68 -2.58 10.05
CA LYS A 26 -14.53 -2.96 11.20
C LYS A 26 -15.13 -4.35 11.15
N ASP A 27 -15.21 -5.00 9.98
CA ASP A 27 -15.87 -6.29 9.88
C ASP A 27 -15.06 -7.37 10.62
N VAL A 28 -15.77 -8.20 11.37
CA VAL A 28 -15.19 -9.29 12.16
C VAL A 28 -14.91 -10.53 11.31
N ASN A 29 -15.58 -10.65 10.16
CA ASN A 29 -15.39 -11.74 9.23
C ASN A 29 -14.33 -11.38 8.18
N VAL A 30 -13.16 -12.00 8.34
CA VAL A 30 -12.01 -11.79 7.45
C VAL A 30 -12.30 -12.08 5.97
N ASN A 31 -13.25 -12.97 5.67
CA ASN A 31 -13.61 -13.26 4.28
C ASN A 31 -14.40 -12.11 3.64
N VAL A 32 -15.24 -11.42 4.42
CA VAL A 32 -15.99 -10.25 3.96
C VAL A 32 -15.06 -9.06 3.75
N ALA A 33 -14.10 -8.87 4.66
CA ALA A 33 -13.05 -7.87 4.50
C ALA A 33 -12.15 -8.17 3.28
N ALA A 34 -11.78 -9.44 3.05
CA ALA A 34 -10.99 -9.85 1.89
C ALA A 34 -11.71 -9.58 0.56
N LEU A 35 -13.00 -9.94 0.47
CA LEU A 35 -13.82 -9.65 -0.72
C LEU A 35 -13.93 -8.14 -0.97
N SER A 36 -14.07 -7.34 0.10
CA SER A 36 -14.09 -5.89 -0.01
C SER A 36 -12.78 -5.33 -0.57
N ALA A 37 -11.63 -5.85 -0.13
CA ALA A 37 -10.33 -5.49 -0.68
C ALA A 37 -10.19 -5.86 -2.16
N GLN A 38 -10.69 -7.04 -2.57
CA GLN A 38 -10.69 -7.46 -3.98
C GLN A 38 -11.53 -6.53 -4.87
N ILE A 39 -12.71 -6.09 -4.41
CA ILE A 39 -13.55 -5.12 -5.14
C ILE A 39 -12.84 -3.77 -5.28
N LEU A 40 -12.18 -3.30 -4.21
CA LEU A 40 -11.38 -2.07 -4.25
C LEU A 40 -10.20 -2.19 -5.21
N LYS A 41 -9.54 -3.34 -5.28
CA LYS A 41 -8.45 -3.63 -6.24
C LYS A 41 -8.93 -3.48 -7.68
N GLU A 42 -9.99 -4.19 -8.04
CA GLU A 42 -10.56 -4.10 -9.39
C GLU A 42 -11.02 -2.68 -9.73
N THR A 43 -11.56 -1.97 -8.75
CA THR A 43 -11.96 -0.57 -8.93
C THR A 43 -10.75 0.30 -9.22
N ALA A 44 -9.69 0.23 -8.39
CA ALA A 44 -8.47 0.99 -8.59
C ALA A 44 -7.85 0.74 -9.98
N GLN A 45 -7.80 -0.52 -10.41
CA GLN A 45 -7.32 -0.91 -11.73
C GLN A 45 -8.12 -0.26 -12.87
N LYS A 46 -9.46 -0.27 -12.77
CA LYS A 46 -10.36 0.22 -13.82
C LYS A 46 -10.52 1.75 -13.80
N SER A 47 -10.42 2.40 -12.64
CA SER A 47 -10.55 3.85 -12.49
C SER A 47 -9.23 4.62 -12.67
N ARG A 48 -8.08 3.93 -12.59
CA ARG A 48 -6.74 4.52 -12.71
C ARG A 48 -6.58 5.71 -11.76
N PHE A 49 -6.09 6.85 -12.26
CA PHE A 49 -5.81 8.06 -11.49
C PHE A 49 -7.00 8.62 -10.71
N ALA A 50 -8.24 8.31 -11.10
CA ALA A 50 -9.42 8.74 -10.34
C ALA A 50 -9.48 8.12 -8.93
N PHE A 51 -8.82 6.98 -8.70
CA PHE A 51 -8.77 6.34 -7.38
C PHE A 51 -7.98 7.16 -6.34
N ALA A 52 -7.08 8.04 -6.78
CA ALA A 52 -6.19 8.80 -5.89
C ALA A 52 -6.97 9.64 -4.86
N SER A 53 -8.20 10.06 -5.18
CA SER A 53 -9.08 10.79 -4.26
C SER A 53 -9.43 9.98 -3.00
N LEU A 54 -9.40 8.65 -3.05
CA LEU A 54 -9.69 7.75 -1.93
C LEU A 54 -8.44 7.27 -1.19
N ALA A 55 -7.24 7.54 -1.72
CA ALA A 55 -5.98 7.01 -1.20
C ALA A 55 -5.74 7.38 0.27
N HIS A 56 -5.91 8.66 0.61
CA HIS A 56 -5.72 9.18 1.97
C HIS A 56 -6.63 8.50 3.01
N ARG A 57 -7.75 7.89 2.58
CA ARG A 57 -8.66 7.13 3.44
C ARG A 57 -8.36 5.64 3.42
N ALA A 58 -8.06 5.08 2.25
CA ALA A 58 -7.87 3.64 2.09
C ALA A 58 -6.55 3.15 2.69
N PHE A 59 -5.43 3.83 2.42
CA PHE A 59 -4.10 3.36 2.82
C PHE A 59 -3.92 3.27 4.35
N PRO A 60 -4.35 4.25 5.19
CA PRO A 60 -4.26 4.11 6.64
C PRO A 60 -5.00 2.88 7.17
N VAL A 61 -6.22 2.64 6.66
CA VAL A 61 -7.05 1.49 7.07
C VAL A 61 -6.38 0.19 6.68
N VAL A 62 -5.91 0.09 5.44
CA VAL A 62 -5.32 -1.15 4.93
C VAL A 62 -4.01 -1.47 5.63
N PHE A 63 -3.13 -0.48 5.83
CA PHE A 63 -1.88 -0.72 6.55
C PHE A 63 -2.12 -1.14 8.01
N ASP A 64 -3.07 -0.53 8.73
CA ASP A 64 -3.44 -1.02 10.07
C ASP A 64 -3.93 -2.47 10.03
N LYS A 65 -4.67 -2.85 8.97
CA LYS A 65 -5.24 -4.19 8.84
C LYS A 65 -4.26 -5.26 8.38
N LEU A 66 -3.08 -4.90 7.88
CA LEU A 66 -1.98 -5.85 7.58
C LEU A 66 -1.43 -6.57 8.82
N LYS A 67 -1.86 -6.22 10.03
CA LYS A 67 -1.59 -6.99 11.26
C LYS A 67 -2.21 -8.38 11.28
N ASP A 68 -3.22 -8.63 10.43
CA ASP A 68 -3.88 -9.94 10.35
C ASP A 68 -2.94 -11.00 9.74
N LYS A 69 -2.89 -12.18 10.35
CA LYS A 69 -2.02 -13.28 9.93
C LYS A 69 -2.67 -14.22 8.91
N LYS A 70 -4.00 -14.16 8.76
CA LYS A 70 -4.73 -15.02 7.83
C LYS A 70 -4.44 -14.57 6.42
N ALA A 71 -3.85 -15.49 5.65
CA ALA A 71 -3.46 -15.26 4.25
C ALA A 71 -4.60 -14.69 3.41
N VAL A 72 -5.84 -15.20 3.58
CA VAL A 72 -7.02 -14.74 2.82
C VAL A 72 -7.22 -13.22 2.87
N LEU A 73 -7.05 -12.59 4.04
CA LEU A 73 -7.20 -11.15 4.18
C LEU A 73 -5.90 -10.43 3.82
N ARG A 74 -4.77 -10.89 4.35
CA ARG A 74 -3.46 -10.27 4.11
C ARG A 74 -3.15 -10.17 2.62
N ASP A 75 -3.32 -11.26 1.88
CA ASP A 75 -2.95 -11.32 0.46
C ASP A 75 -3.89 -10.42 -0.37
N ALA A 76 -5.20 -10.40 -0.06
CA ALA A 76 -6.15 -9.49 -0.69
C ALA A 76 -5.82 -8.01 -0.44
N LEU A 77 -5.38 -7.65 0.78
CA LEU A 77 -4.95 -6.30 1.12
C LEU A 77 -3.65 -5.91 0.40
N VAL A 78 -2.69 -6.84 0.32
CA VAL A 78 -1.44 -6.65 -0.40
C VAL A 78 -1.69 -6.39 -1.88
N GLU A 79 -2.51 -7.22 -2.52
CA GLU A 79 -2.87 -7.04 -3.93
C GLU A 79 -3.58 -5.70 -4.18
N PHE A 80 -4.51 -5.32 -3.27
CA PHE A 80 -5.18 -4.03 -3.36
C PHE A 80 -4.19 -2.85 -3.25
N CYS A 81 -3.30 -2.86 -2.25
CA CYS A 81 -2.30 -1.81 -2.08
C CYS A 81 -1.39 -1.69 -3.29
N ASP A 82 -0.88 -2.82 -3.80
CA ASP A 82 0.04 -2.85 -4.93
C ASP A 82 -0.62 -2.30 -6.20
N GLU A 83 -1.90 -2.60 -6.44
CA GLU A 83 -2.65 -2.10 -7.61
C GLU A 83 -3.02 -0.62 -7.44
N ALA A 84 -3.53 -0.22 -6.28
CA ALA A 84 -3.93 1.17 -6.00
C ALA A 84 -2.73 2.13 -6.09
N ALA A 85 -1.53 1.66 -5.73
CA ALA A 85 -0.30 2.44 -5.81
C ALA A 85 0.18 2.69 -7.26
N VAL A 86 -0.26 1.90 -8.26
CA VAL A 86 0.17 2.08 -9.66
C VAL A 86 -0.18 3.46 -10.21
N THR A 87 -1.34 3.99 -9.83
CA THR A 87 -1.84 5.28 -10.32
C THR A 87 -2.07 6.31 -9.22
N THR A 88 -1.49 6.08 -8.04
CA THR A 88 -1.57 7.00 -6.90
C THR A 88 -0.15 7.41 -6.50
N PRO A 89 0.19 8.72 -6.53
CA PRO A 89 1.50 9.17 -6.10
C PRO A 89 1.72 8.85 -4.61
N LEU A 90 2.93 8.46 -4.24
CA LEU A 90 3.29 8.08 -2.88
C LEU A 90 3.10 9.24 -1.90
N SER A 91 3.30 10.48 -2.35
CA SER A 91 3.01 11.70 -1.57
C SER A 91 1.56 11.76 -1.05
N ALA A 92 0.59 11.13 -1.73
CA ALA A 92 -0.80 11.13 -1.29
C ALA A 92 -1.06 10.24 -0.05
N TYR A 93 -0.13 9.35 0.31
CA TYR A 93 -0.28 8.40 1.40
C TYR A 93 1.03 8.12 2.18
N SER A 94 2.05 8.97 2.05
CA SER A 94 3.34 8.81 2.72
C SER A 94 3.22 8.79 4.25
N GLU A 95 2.33 9.61 4.82
CA GLU A 95 2.03 9.61 6.26
C GLU A 95 1.47 8.27 6.75
N ALA A 96 0.67 7.59 5.92
CA ALA A 96 0.14 6.26 6.25
C ALA A 96 1.26 5.21 6.30
N VAL A 97 2.21 5.30 5.36
CA VAL A 97 3.41 4.46 5.33
C VAL A 97 4.29 4.71 6.56
N ILE A 98 4.55 5.98 6.90
CA ILE A 98 5.33 6.38 8.08
C ILE A 98 4.71 5.79 9.35
N THR A 99 3.41 5.99 9.52
CA THR A 99 2.65 5.47 10.67
C THR A 99 2.75 3.95 10.76
N ALA A 100 2.64 3.26 9.62
CA ALA A 100 2.66 1.81 9.57
C ALA A 100 4.06 1.21 9.80
N LEU A 101 5.13 1.84 9.31
CA LEU A 101 6.51 1.50 9.65
C LEU A 101 6.81 1.74 11.15
N GLY A 102 6.12 2.69 11.79
CA GLY A 102 6.19 2.94 13.23
C GLY A 102 5.25 2.08 14.09
N SER A 103 4.50 1.14 13.49
CA SER A 103 3.50 0.35 14.21
C SER A 103 4.13 -0.51 15.31
N LYS A 104 3.43 -0.66 16.44
CA LYS A 104 3.82 -1.60 17.50
C LYS A 104 3.77 -3.06 17.05
N ASN A 105 3.01 -3.38 16.00
CA ASN A 105 2.87 -4.73 15.47
C ASN A 105 3.96 -5.04 14.42
N PRO A 106 4.84 -6.03 14.67
CA PRO A 106 5.90 -6.40 13.71
C PRO A 106 5.38 -6.80 12.33
N GLN A 107 4.22 -7.49 12.26
CA GLN A 107 3.61 -7.89 10.99
C GLN A 107 3.24 -6.67 10.15
N THR A 108 2.64 -5.63 10.76
CA THR A 108 2.32 -4.38 10.05
C THR A 108 3.58 -3.74 9.50
N ARG A 109 4.65 -3.63 10.31
CA ARG A 109 5.92 -3.05 9.87
C ARG A 109 6.54 -3.84 8.71
N GLN A 110 6.60 -5.17 8.84
CA GLN A 110 7.12 -6.07 7.81
C GLN A 110 6.35 -5.94 6.50
N GLN A 111 5.01 -6.00 6.54
CA GLN A 111 4.20 -5.93 5.32
C GLN A 111 4.27 -4.56 4.66
N THR A 112 4.37 -3.49 5.45
CA THR A 112 4.60 -2.13 4.94
C THR A 112 5.96 -2.02 4.26
N ALA A 113 7.00 -2.60 4.85
CA ALA A 113 8.34 -2.64 4.27
C ALA A 113 8.35 -3.43 2.95
N LEU A 114 7.69 -4.59 2.90
CA LEU A 114 7.54 -5.37 1.68
C LEU A 114 6.76 -4.63 0.59
N PHE A 115 5.71 -3.90 0.96
CA PHE A 115 4.98 -3.02 0.05
C PHE A 115 5.89 -1.97 -0.57
N LEU A 116 6.65 -1.23 0.24
CA LEU A 116 7.58 -0.21 -0.27
C LEU A 116 8.65 -0.80 -1.19
N SER A 117 9.19 -1.97 -0.85
CA SER A 117 10.14 -2.65 -1.74
C SER A 117 9.52 -2.96 -3.10
N ARG A 118 8.30 -3.49 -3.16
CA ARG A 118 7.60 -3.77 -4.42
C ARG A 118 7.22 -2.49 -5.17
N PHE A 119 6.85 -1.44 -4.46
CA PHE A 119 6.55 -0.13 -5.03
C PHE A 119 7.78 0.41 -5.77
N TYR A 120 8.89 0.64 -5.06
CA TYR A 120 10.11 1.19 -5.66
C TYR A 120 10.73 0.29 -6.72
N ALA A 121 10.58 -1.04 -6.62
CA ALA A 121 11.06 -1.96 -7.66
C ALA A 121 10.34 -1.78 -9.02
N LYS A 122 9.16 -1.15 -9.04
CA LYS A 122 8.42 -0.78 -10.26
C LYS A 122 8.68 0.66 -10.71
N ASN A 123 9.35 1.47 -9.90
CA ASN A 123 9.70 2.86 -10.23
C ASN A 123 11.06 2.95 -10.92
N ASP A 124 11.30 4.10 -11.52
CA ASP A 124 12.55 4.51 -12.16
C ASP A 124 12.90 5.96 -11.79
N ALA A 125 14.04 6.44 -12.29
CA ALA A 125 14.57 7.77 -11.95
C ALA A 125 13.65 8.93 -12.37
N LYS A 126 12.65 8.67 -13.24
CA LYS A 126 11.68 9.68 -13.70
C LYS A 126 10.40 9.68 -12.87
N THR A 127 10.05 8.55 -12.26
CA THR A 127 8.78 8.35 -11.55
C THR A 127 8.92 8.38 -10.03
N VAL A 128 10.14 8.24 -9.51
CA VAL A 128 10.42 8.29 -8.07
C VAL A 128 10.29 9.72 -7.51
N GLU A 129 9.51 9.86 -6.44
CA GLU A 129 9.34 11.14 -5.73
C GLU A 129 10.49 11.32 -4.71
N ILE A 130 11.58 11.96 -5.12
CA ILE A 130 12.81 12.12 -4.31
C ILE A 130 12.54 12.75 -2.94
N ASP A 131 11.67 13.75 -2.86
CA ASP A 131 11.38 14.41 -1.58
C ASP A 131 10.60 13.51 -0.63
N VAL A 132 9.76 12.62 -1.16
CA VAL A 132 9.08 11.59 -0.36
C VAL A 132 10.07 10.51 0.10
N VAL A 133 11.04 10.14 -0.74
CA VAL A 133 12.14 9.26 -0.31
C VAL A 133 12.86 9.87 0.89
N LYS A 134 13.27 11.15 0.81
CA LYS A 134 13.93 11.84 1.93
C LYS A 134 13.08 11.85 3.20
N GLN A 135 11.77 12.04 3.07
CA GLN A 135 10.82 11.98 4.19
C GLN A 135 10.81 10.58 4.86
N LEU A 136 10.92 9.52 4.08
CA LEU A 136 10.86 8.13 4.55
C LEU A 136 12.21 7.58 5.06
N VAL A 137 13.34 8.18 4.67
CA VAL A 137 14.70 7.64 4.96
C VAL A 137 14.90 7.32 6.44
N GLU A 138 14.57 8.24 7.35
CA GLU A 138 14.76 8.00 8.80
C GLU A 138 13.96 6.79 9.29
N HIS A 139 12.75 6.60 8.76
CA HIS A 139 11.83 5.53 9.16
C HIS A 139 12.27 4.18 8.60
N ILE A 140 12.75 4.17 7.36
CA ILE A 140 13.35 2.99 6.73
C ILE A 140 14.62 2.57 7.48
N LEU A 141 15.50 3.51 7.83
CA LEU A 141 16.73 3.24 8.59
C LEU A 141 16.46 2.72 10.01
N LYS A 142 15.40 3.19 10.68
CA LYS A 142 14.97 2.60 11.95
C LYS A 142 14.52 1.15 11.75
N ALA A 143 13.78 0.87 10.67
CA ALA A 143 13.27 -0.47 10.39
C ALA A 143 14.36 -1.47 9.95
N THR A 144 15.48 -1.04 9.35
CA THR A 144 16.62 -1.94 9.10
C THR A 144 17.32 -2.40 10.38
N ASN A 145 17.13 -1.67 11.49
CA ASN A 145 17.63 -1.99 12.82
C ASN A 145 16.52 -2.52 13.75
N ASP A 146 15.37 -2.95 13.21
CA ASP A 146 14.25 -3.46 13.99
C ASP A 146 14.64 -4.66 14.86
N ALA A 147 13.97 -4.86 15.99
CA ALA A 147 14.20 -6.03 16.85
C ALA A 147 13.81 -7.34 16.15
N ASP A 148 12.78 -7.30 15.29
CA ASP A 148 12.29 -8.44 14.54
C ASP A 148 13.13 -8.70 13.29
N LYS A 149 13.58 -9.94 13.10
CA LYS A 149 14.43 -10.33 11.97
C LYS A 149 13.74 -10.14 10.62
N GLU A 150 12.46 -10.49 10.52
CA GLU A 150 11.75 -10.44 9.24
C GLU A 150 11.47 -9.00 8.82
N VAL A 151 11.25 -8.10 9.79
CA VAL A 151 11.15 -6.66 9.51
C VAL A 151 12.47 -6.13 8.96
N ARG A 152 13.62 -6.46 9.59
CA ARG A 152 14.94 -6.05 9.08
C ARG A 152 15.18 -6.53 7.65
N GLU A 153 14.92 -7.80 7.37
CA GLU A 153 15.08 -8.37 6.03
C GLU A 153 14.18 -7.68 4.99
N ALA A 154 12.93 -7.39 5.34
CA ALA A 154 12.02 -6.64 4.47
C ALA A 154 12.50 -5.21 4.22
N SER A 155 12.99 -4.52 5.26
CA SER A 155 13.47 -3.15 5.16
C SER A 155 14.73 -3.01 4.31
N LEU A 156 15.65 -3.98 4.37
CA LEU A 156 16.83 -4.02 3.50
C LEU A 156 16.44 -4.12 2.01
N ARG A 157 15.35 -4.81 1.68
CA ARG A 157 14.84 -4.86 0.29
C ARG A 157 14.33 -3.50 -0.18
N ILE A 158 13.81 -2.66 0.71
CA ILE A 158 13.43 -1.29 0.36
C ILE A 158 14.66 -0.52 -0.11
N VAL A 159 15.76 -0.56 0.66
CA VAL A 159 17.00 0.17 0.35
C VAL A 159 17.52 -0.24 -1.02
N ALA A 160 17.61 -1.55 -1.29
CA ALA A 160 18.03 -2.07 -2.58
C ALA A 160 17.10 -1.63 -3.73
N SER A 161 15.78 -1.59 -3.48
CA SER A 161 14.79 -1.18 -4.49
C SER A 161 14.88 0.32 -4.79
N ILE A 162 15.11 1.16 -3.77
CA ILE A 162 15.32 2.61 -3.94
C ILE A 162 16.59 2.87 -4.76
N GLN A 163 17.72 2.28 -4.39
CA GLN A 163 19.00 2.44 -5.11
C GLN A 163 18.84 2.10 -6.60
N LYS A 164 18.23 0.93 -6.88
CA LYS A 164 17.91 0.52 -8.25
C LYS A 164 17.02 1.54 -8.97
N SER A 165 15.98 2.05 -8.31
CA SER A 165 15.04 2.99 -8.91
C SER A 165 15.69 4.33 -9.26
N LEU A 166 16.73 4.75 -8.51
CA LEU A 166 17.47 5.99 -8.76
C LEU A 166 18.51 5.86 -9.89
N GLY A 167 18.72 4.66 -10.43
CA GLY A 167 19.74 4.41 -11.45
C GLY A 167 21.16 4.30 -10.89
N GLU A 168 21.30 4.20 -9.57
CA GLU A 168 22.56 3.93 -8.89
C GLU A 168 22.72 2.40 -8.79
N ALA A 169 23.38 1.81 -9.79
CA ALA A 169 23.77 0.40 -9.84
C ALA A 169 25.28 0.28 -10.02
#